data_AF-A0A964C6L3-F1
#
_entry.id   AF-A0A964C6L3-F1
#
_cell.length_a   1.000
_cell.length_b   1.000
_cell.length_c   1.000
_cell.angle_alpha   90.00
_cell.angle_beta   90.00
_cell.angle_gamma   90.00
#
_symmetry.space_group_name_H-M   'P 1'
#
loop_
_entity.id
_entity.type
_entity.pdbx_description
1 polymer ?
#
loop_
_entity_poly.entity_id
_entity_poly.type
_entity_poly.pdbx_seq_one_letter_code
_entity_poly.pdbx_strand_id
1 'polypeptide(L)'
;MAANKIRIAKDKADLVKSLTLSDNNSGPFQTYADVIAFAAALGNYRKKRSPLGEISKREPGAIDVDIFVSRGYDMAIKLIAIAETKNPQILSHLDEQSEAERLRIFEEYANGGLEILREEFRGAADYTDRLLLFLISERDNKHRSHEEFDLSKFLF
;
A
#
# COMPACT_ATOMS: atom_id res chain seq x y z
N MET A 1 9.10 17.69 -18.52
CA MET A 1 8.10 16.93 -17.75
C MET A 1 8.32 17.29 -16.30
N ALA A 2 7.31 17.84 -15.61
CA ALA A 2 7.44 18.15 -14.19
C ALA A 2 7.69 16.83 -13.44
N ALA A 3 8.65 16.84 -12.51
CA ALA A 3 8.94 15.65 -11.69
C ALA A 3 7.72 15.36 -10.80
N ASN A 4 6.89 14.43 -11.23
CA ASN A 4 5.75 13.97 -10.44
C ASN A 4 6.30 13.13 -9.27
N LYS A 5 5.83 13.44 -8.06
CA LYS A 5 6.27 12.79 -6.83
C LYS A 5 5.09 12.23 -6.08
N ILE A 6 5.24 11.02 -5.56
CA ILE A 6 4.31 10.38 -4.64
C ILE A 6 4.63 10.85 -3.22
N ARG A 7 3.63 11.45 -2.58
CA ARG A 7 3.73 12.07 -1.26
C ARG A 7 3.46 11.06 -0.15
N ILE A 8 4.11 11.28 0.99
CA ILE A 8 3.93 10.48 2.20
C ILE A 8 3.41 11.39 3.31
N ALA A 9 2.39 10.94 4.03
CA ALA A 9 1.87 11.67 5.18
C ALA A 9 2.89 11.69 6.33
N LYS A 10 3.03 12.86 6.96
CA LYS A 10 4.02 13.14 8.01
C LYS A 10 3.87 12.21 9.22
N ASP A 11 2.64 11.86 9.60
CA ASP A 11 2.33 10.99 10.72
C ASP A 11 2.64 9.50 10.47
N LYS A 12 3.01 9.14 9.24
CA LYS A 12 3.31 7.77 8.81
C LYS A 12 4.75 7.60 8.31
N ALA A 13 5.51 8.68 8.23
CA ALA A 13 6.91 8.67 7.79
C ALA A 13 7.78 7.75 8.64
N ASP A 14 7.65 7.81 9.97
CA ASP A 14 8.43 6.97 10.90
C ASP A 14 8.11 5.47 10.71
N LEU A 15 6.84 5.13 10.46
CA LEU A 15 6.44 3.76 10.16
C LEU A 15 7.10 3.27 8.86
N VAL A 16 7.01 4.06 7.78
CA VAL A 16 7.64 3.71 6.50
C VAL A 16 9.14 3.50 6.66
N LYS A 17 9.81 4.36 7.45
CA LYS A 17 11.23 4.22 7.78
C LYS A 17 11.52 2.90 8.49
N SER A 18 10.72 2.56 9.49
CA SER A 18 10.89 1.36 10.30
C SER A 18 10.61 0.05 9.54
N LEU A 19 9.81 0.10 8.48
CA LEU A 19 9.51 -1.05 7.61
C LEU A 19 10.57 -1.26 6.53
N THR A 20 11.48 -0.30 6.36
CA THR A 20 12.54 -0.38 5.36
C THR A 20 13.81 -0.92 6.01
N LEU A 21 14.55 -1.75 5.28
CA LEU A 21 15.87 -2.23 5.66
C LEU A 21 16.76 -1.03 6.01
N SER A 22 17.38 -1.08 7.18
CA SER A 22 18.42 -0.12 7.58
C SER A 22 19.52 -0.86 8.32
N ASP A 23 20.69 -0.23 8.48
CA ASP A 23 21.91 -0.87 8.99
C ASP A 23 21.74 -1.60 10.34
N ASN A 24 20.73 -1.22 11.12
CA ASN A 24 20.42 -1.81 12.43
C ASN A 24 19.00 -2.43 12.53
N ASN A 25 18.23 -2.52 11.43
CA ASN A 25 16.81 -2.93 11.48
C ASN A 25 16.46 -3.93 10.36
N SER A 26 15.85 -5.05 10.75
CA SER A 26 15.32 -6.12 9.88
C SER A 26 13.99 -5.72 9.24
N GLY A 27 13.92 -4.55 8.60
CA GLY A 27 12.72 -4.13 7.88
C GLY A 27 12.41 -5.09 6.71
N PRO A 28 11.15 -5.49 6.47
CA PRO A 28 10.82 -6.47 5.43
C PRO A 28 10.95 -5.93 3.99
N PHE A 29 11.10 -4.62 3.81
CA PHE A 29 11.14 -3.97 2.50
C PHE A 29 12.52 -3.37 2.20
N GLN A 30 12.94 -3.41 0.93
CA GLN A 30 14.24 -2.87 0.53
C GLN A 30 14.24 -1.35 0.42
N THR A 31 13.14 -0.74 -0.01
CA THR A 31 13.04 0.71 -0.21
C THR A 31 11.70 1.26 0.23
N TYR A 32 11.65 2.58 0.45
CA TYR A 32 10.40 3.28 0.74
C TYR A 32 9.36 3.10 -0.37
N ALA A 33 9.78 3.02 -1.64
CA ALA A 33 8.86 2.78 -2.75
C ALA A 33 8.17 1.40 -2.62
N ASP A 34 8.89 0.38 -2.17
CA ASP A 34 8.34 -0.97 -1.96
C ASP A 34 7.30 -0.96 -0.83
N VAL A 35 7.58 -0.25 0.27
CA VAL A 35 6.62 -0.07 1.38
C VAL A 35 5.35 0.62 0.90
N ILE A 36 5.48 1.72 0.17
CA ILE A 36 4.35 2.51 -0.33
C ILE A 36 3.53 1.72 -1.35
N ALA A 37 4.17 0.99 -2.27
CA ALA A 37 3.49 0.15 -3.23
C ALA A 37 2.72 -0.99 -2.55
N PHE A 38 3.32 -1.64 -1.56
CA PHE A 38 2.64 -2.67 -0.76
C PHE A 38 1.45 -2.08 0.01
N ALA A 39 1.63 -0.94 0.67
CA ALA A 39 0.56 -0.26 1.40
C ALA A 39 -0.58 0.15 0.46
N ALA A 40 -0.29 0.64 -0.75
CA ALA A 40 -1.32 1.00 -1.72
C ALA A 40 -2.15 -0.21 -2.16
N ALA A 41 -1.47 -1.34 -2.43
CA ALA A 41 -2.14 -2.60 -2.77
C ALA A 41 -3.01 -3.09 -1.60
N LEU A 42 -2.50 -3.05 -0.37
CA LEU A 42 -3.24 -3.43 0.84
C LEU A 42 -4.46 -2.52 1.08
N GLY A 43 -4.28 -1.20 0.92
CA GLY A 43 -5.36 -0.22 1.03
C GLY A 43 -6.48 -0.49 0.02
N ASN A 44 -6.13 -0.75 -1.25
CA ASN A 44 -7.13 -1.11 -2.27
C ASN A 44 -7.79 -2.47 -1.97
N TYR A 45 -7.03 -3.46 -1.50
CA TYR A 45 -7.54 -4.78 -1.16
C TYR A 45 -8.57 -4.74 -0.02
N ARG A 46 -8.26 -4.01 1.07
CA ARG A 46 -9.16 -3.79 2.21
C ARG A 46 -10.15 -2.64 1.99
N LYS A 47 -10.18 -2.04 0.79
CA LYS A 47 -11.03 -0.89 0.41
C LYS A 47 -10.94 0.28 1.41
N LYS A 48 -9.74 0.52 1.93
CA LYS A 48 -9.45 1.64 2.83
C LYS A 48 -8.67 2.71 2.10
N ARG A 49 -9.34 3.84 1.88
CA ARG A 49 -8.79 5.04 1.26
C ARG A 49 -8.81 6.17 2.28
N SER A 50 -7.69 6.86 2.46
CA SER A 50 -7.57 7.93 3.46
C SER A 50 -6.87 9.14 2.84
N PRO A 51 -7.46 10.35 2.90
CA PRO A 51 -6.84 11.55 2.35
C PRO A 51 -5.51 11.86 3.03
N LEU A 52 -4.57 12.42 2.28
CA LEU A 52 -3.29 12.83 2.84
C LEU A 52 -3.49 14.10 3.67
N GLY A 53 -3.00 14.08 4.91
CA GLY A 53 -2.90 15.27 5.76
C GLY A 53 -1.64 16.08 5.43
N GLU A 54 -0.90 16.45 6.47
CA GLU A 54 0.40 17.11 6.28
C GLU A 54 1.38 16.19 5.56
N ILE A 55 2.05 16.70 4.53
CA ILE A 55 3.09 15.97 3.80
C ILE A 55 4.39 15.99 4.61
N SER A 56 5.06 14.85 4.68
CA SER A 56 6.36 14.75 5.34
C SER A 56 7.41 15.63 4.64
N LYS A 57 8.03 16.52 5.41
CA LYS A 57 9.23 17.27 4.99
C LYS A 57 10.54 16.59 5.43
N ARG A 58 10.42 15.49 6.18
CA ARG A 58 11.54 14.71 6.73
C ARG A 58 11.62 13.37 6.01
N GLU A 59 12.74 12.69 6.08
CA GLU A 59 12.86 11.37 5.47
C GLU A 59 11.99 10.32 6.20
N PRO A 60 11.21 9.50 5.47
CA PRO A 60 11.02 9.53 4.02
C PRO A 60 10.12 10.69 3.56
N GLY A 61 10.62 11.47 2.61
CA GLY A 61 9.89 12.56 1.95
C GLY A 61 9.12 12.07 0.72
N ALA A 62 8.70 12.99 -0.15
CA ALA A 62 8.07 12.61 -1.42
C ALA A 62 9.07 11.88 -2.34
N ILE A 63 8.62 10.79 -2.97
CA ILE A 63 9.44 9.90 -3.80
C ILE A 63 9.10 10.16 -5.28
N ASP A 64 10.11 10.29 -6.14
CA ASP A 64 9.90 10.47 -7.58
C ASP A 64 9.16 9.28 -8.20
N VAL A 65 8.16 9.55 -9.04
CA VAL A 65 7.34 8.51 -9.70
C VAL A 65 8.22 7.58 -10.54
N ASP A 66 9.30 8.07 -11.13
CA ASP A 66 10.26 7.26 -11.90
C ASP A 66 10.91 6.14 -11.07
N ILE A 67 11.01 6.30 -9.74
CA ILE A 67 11.49 5.24 -8.85
C ILE A 67 10.47 4.10 -8.81
N PHE A 68 9.17 4.39 -8.84
CA PHE A 68 8.14 3.36 -8.90
C PHE A 68 8.11 2.69 -10.28
N VAL A 69 8.27 3.47 -11.36
CA VAL A 69 8.32 2.94 -12.72
C VAL A 69 9.51 2.00 -12.91
N SER A 70 10.71 2.41 -12.49
CA SER A 70 11.93 1.59 -12.59
C SER A 70 11.88 0.30 -11.78
N ARG A 71 11.07 0.26 -10.71
CA ARG A 71 10.80 -0.95 -9.91
C ARG A 71 9.63 -1.80 -10.42
N GLY A 72 8.95 -1.36 -11.49
CA GLY A 72 7.85 -2.10 -12.11
C GLY A 72 6.47 -1.85 -11.49
N TYR A 73 6.32 -0.84 -10.62
CA TYR A 73 5.04 -0.52 -9.98
C TYR A 73 4.10 0.35 -10.82
N ASP A 74 4.52 0.82 -12.00
CA ASP A 74 3.68 1.58 -12.93
C ASP A 74 2.34 0.88 -13.22
N MET A 75 2.38 -0.42 -13.49
CA MET A 75 1.18 -1.21 -13.75
C MET A 75 0.26 -1.26 -12.52
N ALA A 76 0.80 -1.41 -11.31
CA ALA A 76 0.02 -1.43 -10.09
C ALA A 76 -0.68 -0.09 -9.85
N ILE A 77 0.01 1.03 -10.05
CA ILE A 77 -0.56 2.39 -9.93
C ILE A 77 -1.74 2.56 -10.89
N LYS A 78 -1.56 2.19 -12.17
CA LYS A 78 -2.60 2.26 -13.20
C LYS A 78 -3.79 1.35 -12.90
N LEU A 79 -3.55 0.12 -12.47
CA LEU A 79 -4.58 -0.86 -12.14
C LEU A 79 -5.42 -0.43 -10.94
N ILE A 80 -4.79 0.12 -9.90
CA ILE A 80 -5.51 0.66 -8.75
C ILE A 80 -6.40 1.84 -9.19
N ALA A 81 -5.88 2.74 -10.01
CA ALA A 81 -6.63 3.91 -10.47
C ALA A 81 -7.84 3.52 -11.34
N ILE A 82 -7.69 2.63 -12.32
CA ILE A 82 -8.82 2.19 -13.15
C ILE A 82 -9.85 1.36 -12.36
N ALA A 83 -9.40 0.56 -11.39
CA ALA A 83 -10.31 -0.18 -10.52
C ALA A 83 -11.17 0.75 -9.65
N GLU A 84 -10.61 1.90 -9.25
CA GLU A 84 -11.31 2.93 -8.47
C GLU A 84 -12.27 3.74 -9.34
N THR A 85 -11.78 4.34 -10.43
CA THR A 85 -12.57 5.27 -11.26
C THR A 85 -13.53 4.57 -12.20
N LYS A 86 -13.27 3.30 -12.54
CA LYS A 86 -13.96 2.53 -13.59
C LYS A 86 -13.98 3.26 -14.94
N ASN A 87 -13.03 4.18 -15.16
CA ASN A 87 -12.94 4.98 -16.38
C ASN A 87 -11.57 4.75 -17.05
N PRO A 88 -11.51 4.17 -18.26
CA PRO A 88 -10.24 3.91 -18.95
C PRO A 88 -9.48 5.18 -19.33
N GLN A 89 -10.13 6.34 -19.39
CA GLN A 89 -9.45 7.62 -19.67
C GLN A 89 -8.41 7.95 -18.59
N ILE A 90 -8.57 7.41 -17.38
CA ILE A 90 -7.60 7.56 -16.29
C ILE A 90 -6.24 6.97 -16.65
N LEU A 91 -6.11 6.17 -17.71
CA LEU A 91 -4.83 5.61 -18.18
C LEU A 91 -4.13 6.49 -19.21
N SER A 92 -4.74 7.61 -19.61
CA SER A 92 -4.15 8.51 -20.61
C SER A 92 -2.80 9.06 -20.13
N HIS A 93 -1.80 8.97 -21.01
CA HIS A 93 -0.47 9.53 -20.82
C HIS A 93 -0.35 10.99 -21.28
N LEU A 94 -1.35 11.48 -22.02
CA LEU A 94 -1.36 12.81 -22.61
C LEU A 94 -2.11 13.83 -21.75
N ASP A 95 -2.91 13.35 -20.79
CA ASP A 95 -3.70 14.18 -19.91
C ASP A 95 -3.05 14.28 -18.52
N GLU A 96 -2.50 15.45 -18.21
CA GLU A 96 -1.88 15.75 -16.93
C GLU A 96 -2.89 15.65 -15.76
N GLN A 97 -4.18 15.90 -16.01
CA GLN A 97 -5.21 15.77 -14.97
C GLN A 97 -5.44 14.30 -14.61
N SER A 98 -5.57 13.43 -15.61
CA SER A 98 -5.63 11.98 -15.40
C SER A 98 -4.39 11.46 -14.67
N GLU A 99 -3.20 11.98 -14.98
CA GLU A 99 -1.99 11.60 -14.26
C GLU A 99 -2.01 12.03 -12.79
N ALA A 100 -2.35 13.28 -12.51
CA ALA A 100 -2.45 13.78 -11.14
C ALA A 100 -3.51 13.01 -10.34
N GLU A 101 -4.64 12.66 -10.96
CA GLU A 101 -5.69 11.86 -10.34
C GLU A 101 -5.22 10.42 -10.05
N ARG A 102 -4.52 9.76 -10.97
CA ARG A 102 -3.92 8.43 -10.73
C ARG A 102 -3.02 8.44 -9.50
N LEU A 103 -2.11 9.42 -9.44
CA LEU A 103 -1.15 9.54 -8.35
C LEU A 103 -1.86 9.82 -7.03
N ARG A 104 -2.86 10.71 -7.03
CA ARG A 104 -3.66 10.99 -5.84
C ARG A 104 -4.40 9.75 -5.33
N ILE A 105 -5.06 8.99 -6.20
CA ILE A 105 -5.75 7.76 -5.81
C ILE A 105 -4.77 6.77 -5.17
N PHE A 106 -3.60 6.60 -5.81
CA PHE A 106 -2.55 5.73 -5.31
C PHE A 106 -2.03 6.18 -3.94
N GLU A 107 -1.75 7.48 -3.76
CA GLU A 107 -1.32 8.07 -2.49
C GLU A 107 -2.36 7.83 -1.38
N GLU A 108 -3.65 8.07 -1.65
CA GLU A 108 -4.71 7.92 -0.65
C GLU A 108 -4.93 6.45 -0.26
N TYR A 109 -4.76 5.51 -1.19
CA TYR A 109 -4.75 4.08 -0.88
C TYR A 109 -3.51 3.67 -0.09
N ALA A 110 -2.32 4.18 -0.45
CA ALA A 110 -1.10 3.94 0.32
C ALA A 110 -1.26 4.43 1.76
N ASN A 111 -1.81 5.63 1.91
CA ASN A 111 -2.08 6.25 3.20
C ASN A 111 -3.07 5.44 4.04
N GLY A 112 -4.10 4.86 3.43
CA GLY A 112 -5.04 3.94 4.09
C GLY A 112 -4.41 2.60 4.47
N GLY A 113 -3.57 2.03 3.60
CA GLY A 113 -2.82 0.80 3.88
C GLY A 113 -1.82 0.96 5.02
N LEU A 114 -1.12 2.10 5.09
CA LEU A 114 -0.23 2.40 6.21
C LEU A 114 -0.97 2.51 7.55
N GLU A 115 -2.22 2.98 7.56
CA GLU A 115 -3.03 2.94 8.77
C GLU A 115 -3.37 1.52 9.19
N ILE A 116 -3.68 0.63 8.23
CA ILE A 116 -3.92 -0.79 8.53
C ILE A 116 -2.67 -1.40 9.16
N LEU A 117 -1.50 -1.21 8.52
CA LEU A 117 -0.24 -1.72 9.03
C LEU A 117 0.10 -1.18 10.42
N ARG A 118 -0.16 0.12 10.67
CA ARG A 118 0.08 0.72 11.98
C ARG A 118 -0.74 0.05 13.10
N GLU A 119 -2.02 -0.23 12.83
CA GLU A 119 -2.88 -0.90 13.82
C GLU A 119 -2.48 -2.37 13.98
N GLU A 120 -2.21 -3.08 12.89
CA GLU A 120 -1.81 -4.50 12.92
C GLU A 120 -0.46 -4.71 13.63
N PHE A 121 0.47 -3.78 13.48
CA PHE A 121 1.83 -3.87 14.03
C PHE A 121 1.99 -3.20 15.38
N ARG A 122 0.89 -2.71 15.97
CA ARG A 122 0.90 -2.07 17.27
C ARG A 122 1.47 -3.01 18.33
N GLY A 123 2.55 -2.58 18.97
CA GLY A 123 3.24 -3.36 20.02
C GLY A 123 4.16 -4.48 19.50
N ALA A 124 4.38 -4.58 18.18
CA ALA A 124 5.35 -5.51 17.63
C ALA A 124 6.78 -5.01 17.85
N ALA A 125 7.66 -5.90 18.28
CA ALA A 125 9.10 -5.63 18.39
C ALA A 125 9.83 -5.88 17.06
N ASP A 126 9.35 -6.84 16.25
CA ASP A 126 9.87 -7.16 14.92
C ASP A 126 8.72 -7.06 13.90
N TYR A 127 8.87 -6.18 12.91
CA TYR A 127 7.86 -5.97 11.87
C TYR A 127 7.89 -7.01 10.75
N THR A 128 9.00 -7.71 10.55
CA THR A 128 9.08 -8.80 9.56
C THR A 128 8.27 -10.00 10.03
N ASP A 129 8.48 -10.44 11.27
CA ASP A 129 7.69 -11.54 11.85
C ASP A 129 6.20 -11.17 11.89
N ARG A 130 5.90 -9.92 12.26
CA ARG A 130 4.51 -9.46 12.32
C ARG A 130 3.87 -9.39 10.94
N LEU A 131 4.59 -8.95 9.91
CA LEU A 131 4.12 -8.97 8.53
C LEU A 131 3.87 -10.41 8.05
N LEU A 132 4.75 -11.35 8.38
CA LEU A 132 4.55 -12.76 8.03
C LEU A 132 3.28 -13.33 8.66
N LEU A 133 3.06 -13.09 9.95
CA LEU A 133 1.84 -13.51 10.65
C LEU A 133 0.59 -12.85 10.05
N PHE A 134 0.68 -11.56 9.68
CA PHE A 134 -0.39 -10.85 9.00
C PHE A 134 -0.75 -11.53 7.67
N LEU A 135 0.24 -11.85 6.83
CA LEU A 135 0.02 -12.52 5.54
C LEU A 135 -0.58 -13.94 5.69
N ILE A 136 -0.14 -14.70 6.70
CA ILE A 136 -0.73 -16.00 7.03
C ILE A 136 -2.21 -15.84 7.39
N SER A 137 -2.54 -14.86 8.23
CA SER A 137 -3.93 -14.61 8.64
C SER A 137 -4.85 -14.20 7.47
N GLU A 138 -4.33 -13.43 6.52
CA GLU A 138 -5.04 -13.04 5.29
C GLU A 138 -5.34 -14.26 4.40
N ARG A 139 -4.37 -15.17 4.25
CA ARG A 139 -4.55 -16.42 3.49
C ARG A 139 -5.61 -17.32 4.10
N ASP A 140 -5.61 -17.46 5.42
CA ASP A 140 -6.48 -18.39 6.13
C ASP A 140 -7.92 -17.86 6.23
N ASN A 141 -8.12 -16.53 6.35
CA ASN A 141 -9.45 -15.92 6.28
C ASN A 141 -10.15 -16.19 4.93
N LYS A 142 -9.39 -16.19 3.83
CA LYS A 142 -9.92 -16.51 2.50
C LYS A 142 -10.36 -17.97 2.37
N HIS A 143 -9.70 -18.89 3.08
CA HIS A 143 -10.09 -20.30 3.13
C HIS A 143 -11.39 -20.47 3.94
N ARG A 144 -11.50 -19.82 5.11
CA ARG A 144 -12.71 -19.92 5.95
C ARG A 144 -13.96 -19.32 5.32
N SER A 145 -13.83 -18.26 4.51
CA SER A 145 -14.98 -17.70 3.79
C SER A 145 -15.49 -18.59 2.64
N HIS A 146 -14.65 -19.51 2.15
CA HIS A 146 -15.01 -20.47 1.10
C HIS A 146 -15.44 -21.83 1.64
N GLU A 147 -15.08 -22.16 2.88
CA GLU A 147 -15.68 -23.26 3.63
C GLU A 147 -17.02 -22.79 4.21
N GLU A 148 -18.07 -22.74 3.37
CA GLU A 148 -19.44 -22.85 3.88
C GLU A 148 -19.48 -24.05 4.83
N PHE A 149 -19.97 -23.82 6.05
CA PHE A 149 -20.01 -24.81 7.12
C PHE A 149 -20.68 -26.10 6.61
N ASP A 150 -19.88 -27.09 6.26
CA ASP A 150 -20.34 -28.31 5.59
C ASP A 150 -21.08 -29.21 6.60
N LEU A 151 -22.41 -29.02 6.66
CA LEU A 151 -23.30 -29.74 7.55
C LEU A 151 -23.36 -31.25 7.24
N SER A 152 -22.88 -31.69 6.07
CA SER A 152 -22.81 -33.12 5.75
C SER A 152 -21.84 -33.88 6.67
N LYS A 153 -20.88 -33.17 7.29
CA LYS A 153 -19.95 -33.74 8.28
C LYS A 153 -20.59 -34.03 9.65
N PHE A 154 -21.79 -33.53 9.90
CA PHE A 154 -22.54 -33.70 11.15
C PHE A 154 -23.77 -34.60 11.02
N LEU A 155 -24.02 -35.14 9.82
CA LEU A 155 -25.04 -36.15 9.58
C LEU A 155 -24.40 -37.54 9.66
N PHE A 156 -24.16 -38.03 10.87
CA PHE A 156 -23.92 -39.44 11.17
C PHE A 156 -24.89 -39.89 12.26
#